data_AF-A0AAW0XKL9-F1
#
_entry.id   AF-A0AAW0XKL9-F1
#
_cell.length_a   1.000
_cell.length_b   1.000
_cell.length_c   1.000
_cell.angle_alpha   90.00
_cell.angle_beta   90.00
_cell.angle_gamma   90.00
#
_symmetry.space_group_name_H-M   'P 1'
#
loop_
_entity.id
_entity.type
_entity.pdbx_description
1 polymer ?
#
loop_
_entity_poly.entity_id
_entity_poly.type
_entity_poly.pdbx_seq_one_letter_code
_entity_poly.pdbx_strand_id
1 'polypeptide(L)'
;FESLTGRFIRMLLLNNKILELRTKMTSEYTTEEMFSYIWNLEEAQRCLTPVSIPPTKSESISLMNWRKGENAYQIRDLDQALKWYNLAILSAPHPDILADNVKTHDREMYGALAQGYESRSLVLFDLKQYEKCSRDINYALELGCKNISHKTLLETKAKCQKVMSGRKGKPFDSLAESLKSSHLSFAYTNPEPPKLEAVNPTMPSLNSSVKLTYTPSQGRYLIAENDIYPGDIL
;
A
#
# COMPACT_ATOMS: atom_id res chain seq x y z
N PHE A 1 -11.24 -0.05 -5.00
CA PHE A 1 -10.33 -0.97 -4.33
C PHE A 1 -11.03 -1.46 -3.08
N GLU A 2 -11.45 -2.72 -3.08
CA GLU A 2 -12.03 -3.36 -1.91
C GLU A 2 -10.90 -3.62 -0.90
N SER A 3 -11.14 -3.41 0.40
CA SER A 3 -10.13 -3.71 1.42
C SER A 3 -9.82 -5.20 1.44
N LEU A 4 -8.63 -5.60 1.95
CA LEU A 4 -8.30 -7.03 2.14
C LEU A 4 -9.41 -7.74 2.93
N THR A 5 -9.93 -7.09 3.96
CA THR A 5 -11.08 -7.54 4.74
C THR A 5 -12.35 -7.66 3.91
N GLY A 6 -12.67 -6.68 3.05
CA GLY A 6 -13.84 -6.73 2.17
C GLY A 6 -13.76 -7.89 1.17
N ARG A 7 -12.59 -8.10 0.56
CA ARG A 7 -12.35 -9.24 -0.34
C ARG A 7 -12.48 -10.58 0.40
N PHE A 8 -11.95 -10.66 1.61
CA PHE A 8 -12.07 -11.85 2.45
C PHE A 8 -13.54 -12.15 2.79
N ILE A 9 -14.30 -11.15 3.25
CA ILE A 9 -15.74 -11.30 3.54
C ILE A 9 -16.51 -11.75 2.29
N ARG A 10 -16.21 -11.17 1.13
CA ARG A 10 -16.83 -11.57 -0.14
C ARG A 10 -16.53 -13.02 -0.49
N MET A 11 -15.29 -13.48 -0.30
CA MET A 11 -14.94 -14.90 -0.51
C MET A 11 -15.68 -15.83 0.44
N LEU A 12 -15.80 -15.46 1.72
CA LEU A 12 -16.59 -16.24 2.68
C LEU A 12 -18.07 -16.30 2.31
N LEU A 13 -18.63 -15.21 1.80
CA LEU A 13 -20.02 -15.17 1.30
C LEU A 13 -20.21 -16.09 0.10
N LEU A 14 -19.32 -16.02 -0.90
CA LEU A 14 -19.38 -16.87 -2.10
C LEU A 14 -19.26 -18.36 -1.76
N ASN A 15 -18.50 -18.70 -0.72
CA ASN A 15 -18.30 -20.07 -0.29
C ASN A 15 -19.26 -20.51 0.84
N ASN A 16 -20.28 -19.70 1.17
CA ASN A 16 -21.27 -19.96 2.23
C ASN A 16 -20.68 -20.22 3.63
N LYS A 17 -19.48 -19.72 3.93
CA LYS A 17 -18.78 -19.95 5.21
C LYS A 17 -19.12 -18.95 6.31
N ILE A 18 -19.88 -17.88 6.00
CA ILE A 18 -20.25 -16.84 6.98
C ILE A 18 -21.07 -17.42 8.15
N LEU A 19 -21.98 -18.35 7.88
CA LEU A 19 -22.81 -18.95 8.93
C LEU A 19 -21.99 -19.82 9.87
N GLU A 20 -21.08 -20.63 9.33
CA GLU A 20 -20.15 -21.43 10.11
C GLU A 20 -19.26 -20.54 10.99
N LEU A 21 -18.67 -19.50 10.38
CA LEU A 21 -17.84 -18.52 11.07
C LEU A 21 -18.58 -17.89 12.26
N ARG A 22 -19.87 -17.53 12.08
CA ARG A 22 -20.68 -16.92 13.14
C ARG A 22 -20.82 -17.82 14.37
N THR A 23 -20.91 -19.13 14.19
CA THR A 23 -21.02 -20.07 15.32
C THR A 23 -19.73 -20.17 16.14
N LYS A 24 -18.59 -19.80 15.54
CA LYS A 24 -17.27 -19.76 16.18
C LYS A 24 -16.90 -18.39 16.74
N MET A 25 -17.67 -17.35 16.44
CA MET A 25 -17.46 -15.96 16.90
C MET A 25 -18.40 -15.61 18.06
N THR A 26 -18.46 -16.46 19.08
CA THR A 26 -19.28 -16.27 20.29
C THR A 26 -18.40 -16.05 21.52
N SER A 27 -18.96 -15.52 22.60
CA SER A 27 -18.23 -15.31 23.86
C SER A 27 -17.72 -16.61 24.53
N GLU A 28 -18.08 -17.78 23.99
CA GLU A 28 -17.62 -19.09 24.46
C GLU A 28 -16.19 -19.42 24.00
N TYR A 29 -15.69 -18.73 22.97
CA TYR A 29 -14.34 -18.90 22.45
C TYR A 29 -13.44 -17.74 22.88
N THR A 30 -12.17 -18.04 23.09
CA THR A 30 -11.14 -17.01 23.30
C THR A 30 -10.78 -16.33 21.98
N THR A 31 -10.18 -15.14 22.06
CA THR A 31 -9.70 -14.41 20.87
C THR A 31 -8.67 -15.23 20.08
N GLU A 32 -7.82 -16.01 20.76
CA GLU A 32 -6.80 -16.85 20.12
C GLU A 32 -7.43 -18.02 19.34
N GLU A 33 -8.46 -18.64 19.90
CA GLU A 33 -9.21 -19.71 19.21
C GLU A 33 -9.98 -19.18 18.00
N MET A 34 -10.63 -18.02 18.14
CA MET A 34 -11.30 -17.32 17.04
C MET A 34 -10.32 -16.99 15.91
N PHE A 35 -9.16 -16.41 16.27
CA PHE A 35 -8.11 -16.06 15.31
C PHE A 35 -7.58 -17.31 14.62
N SER A 36 -7.24 -18.35 15.37
CA SER A 36 -6.72 -19.61 14.83
C SER A 36 -7.69 -20.25 13.86
N TYR A 37 -8.99 -20.25 14.17
CA TYR A 37 -10.01 -20.74 13.26
C TYR A 37 -10.07 -19.91 11.97
N ILE A 38 -10.16 -18.58 12.06
CA ILE A 38 -10.16 -17.69 10.89
C ILE A 38 -8.91 -17.90 10.05
N TRP A 39 -7.73 -17.93 10.68
CA TRP A 39 -6.46 -18.01 9.98
C TRP A 39 -6.30 -19.33 9.24
N ASN A 40 -6.87 -20.43 9.74
CA ASN A 40 -6.83 -21.72 9.05
C ASN A 40 -7.83 -21.85 7.88
N LEU A 41 -8.66 -20.84 7.61
CA LEU A 41 -9.49 -20.82 6.41
C LEU A 41 -8.64 -20.56 5.17
N GLU A 42 -8.86 -21.34 4.11
CA GLU A 42 -8.20 -21.13 2.82
C GLU A 42 -8.44 -19.71 2.28
N GLU A 43 -9.63 -19.17 2.47
CA GLU A 43 -9.99 -17.80 2.09
C GLU A 43 -9.14 -16.77 2.82
N ALA A 44 -8.84 -17.00 4.11
CA ALA A 44 -7.98 -16.13 4.91
C ALA A 44 -6.54 -16.21 4.40
N GLN A 45 -6.02 -17.42 4.18
CA GLN A 45 -4.68 -17.61 3.60
C GLN A 45 -4.54 -16.98 2.22
N ARG A 46 -5.62 -16.97 1.42
CA ARG A 46 -5.60 -16.38 0.09
C ARG A 46 -5.74 -14.85 0.08
N CYS A 47 -6.48 -14.29 1.04
CA CYS A 47 -6.78 -12.86 1.07
C CYS A 47 -5.89 -12.05 2.01
N LEU A 48 -5.46 -12.66 3.12
CA LEU A 48 -4.82 -11.97 4.24
C LEU A 48 -3.33 -12.29 4.35
N THR A 49 -2.85 -13.36 3.71
CA THR A 49 -1.40 -13.64 3.68
C THR A 49 -0.67 -12.53 2.93
N PRO A 50 0.29 -11.85 3.58
CA PRO A 50 1.06 -10.81 2.93
C PRO A 50 1.79 -11.37 1.71
N VAL A 51 1.81 -10.60 0.63
CA VAL A 51 2.64 -10.95 -0.52
C VAL A 51 4.10 -10.89 -0.05
N SER A 52 4.83 -11.99 -0.17
CA SER A 52 6.27 -11.99 0.09
C SER A 52 6.95 -11.10 -0.94
N ILE A 53 7.59 -10.04 -0.47
CA ILE A 53 8.29 -9.07 -1.32
C ILE A 53 9.76 -9.47 -1.31
N PRO A 54 10.39 -9.69 -2.48
CA PRO A 54 11.81 -9.99 -2.53
C PRO A 54 12.61 -8.85 -1.87
N PRO A 55 13.67 -9.17 -1.11
CA PRO A 55 14.40 -8.18 -0.31
C PRO A 55 15.15 -7.17 -1.17
N THR A 56 15.42 -7.50 -2.44
CA THR A 56 16.21 -6.67 -3.34
C THR A 56 15.35 -6.06 -4.45
N LYS A 57 15.62 -4.77 -4.73
CA LYS A 57 15.06 -4.07 -5.89
C LYS A 57 15.81 -4.51 -7.15
N SER A 58 15.09 -4.70 -8.25
CA SER A 58 15.64 -5.14 -9.52
C SER A 58 14.80 -4.62 -10.68
N GLU A 59 15.46 -4.05 -11.69
CA GLU A 59 14.79 -3.66 -12.93
C GLU A 59 14.16 -4.85 -13.65
N SER A 60 14.82 -6.00 -13.67
CA SER A 60 14.31 -7.19 -14.37
C SER A 60 13.03 -7.72 -13.74
N ILE A 61 12.97 -7.74 -12.40
CA ILE A 61 11.77 -8.15 -11.65
C ILE A 61 10.65 -7.12 -11.84
N SER A 62 10.98 -5.82 -11.77
CA SER A 62 10.03 -4.75 -12.04
C SER A 62 9.40 -4.89 -13.43
N LEU A 63 10.23 -5.07 -14.46
CA LEU A 63 9.78 -5.24 -15.84
C LEU A 63 8.92 -6.49 -16.04
N MET A 64 9.26 -7.61 -15.39
CA MET A 64 8.45 -8.83 -15.41
C MET A 64 7.05 -8.57 -14.83
N ASN A 65 6.97 -7.89 -13.69
CA ASN A 65 5.70 -7.51 -13.07
C ASN A 65 4.93 -6.51 -13.93
N TRP A 66 5.62 -5.54 -14.51
CA TRP A 66 5.01 -4.56 -15.41
C TRP A 66 4.36 -5.23 -16.62
N ARG A 67 5.04 -6.20 -17.27
CA ARG A 67 4.46 -6.97 -18.38
C ARG A 67 3.20 -7.74 -17.99
N LYS A 68 3.14 -8.30 -16.78
CA LYS A 68 1.91 -8.93 -16.25
C LYS A 68 0.80 -7.89 -16.08
N GLY A 69 1.15 -6.68 -15.65
CA GLY A 69 0.24 -5.54 -15.57
C GLY A 69 -0.32 -5.14 -16.92
N GLU A 70 0.52 -5.01 -17.94
CA GLU A 70 0.10 -4.71 -19.32
C GLU A 70 -0.87 -5.77 -19.85
N ASN A 71 -0.55 -7.06 -19.70
CA ASN A 71 -1.42 -8.14 -20.13
C ASN A 71 -2.80 -8.07 -19.44
N ALA A 72 -2.83 -7.82 -18.13
CA ALA A 72 -4.07 -7.64 -17.37
C ALA A 72 -4.85 -6.40 -17.81
N TYR A 73 -4.15 -5.29 -18.09
CA TYR A 73 -4.76 -4.04 -18.53
C TYR A 73 -5.39 -4.16 -19.91
N GLN A 74 -4.74 -4.87 -20.84
CA GLN A 74 -5.25 -5.14 -22.19
C GLN A 74 -6.58 -5.90 -22.16
N ILE A 75 -6.73 -6.87 -21.27
CA ILE A 75 -8.00 -7.61 -21.08
C ILE A 75 -9.00 -6.88 -20.17
N ARG A 76 -8.71 -5.62 -19.80
CA ARG A 76 -9.53 -4.74 -18.95
C ARG A 76 -9.73 -5.26 -17.52
N ASP A 77 -8.87 -6.15 -17.04
CA ASP A 77 -8.81 -6.53 -15.63
C ASP A 77 -8.04 -5.48 -14.83
N LEU A 78 -8.73 -4.39 -14.49
CA LEU A 78 -8.14 -3.22 -13.84
C LEU A 78 -7.59 -3.54 -12.44
N ASP A 79 -8.19 -4.50 -11.73
CA ASP A 79 -7.74 -4.89 -10.39
C ASP A 79 -6.41 -5.66 -10.45
N GLN A 80 -6.29 -6.61 -11.37
CA GLN A 80 -5.02 -7.31 -11.59
C GLN A 80 -3.96 -6.37 -12.17
N ALA A 81 -4.32 -5.50 -13.11
CA ALA A 81 -3.40 -4.51 -13.66
C ALA A 81 -2.82 -3.62 -12.55
N LEU A 82 -3.68 -3.06 -11.68
CA LEU A 82 -3.24 -2.24 -10.56
C LEU A 82 -2.37 -3.02 -9.58
N LYS A 83 -2.71 -4.27 -9.27
CA LYS A 83 -1.88 -5.15 -8.43
C LYS A 83 -0.48 -5.33 -9.02
N TRP A 84 -0.38 -5.67 -10.30
CA TRP A 84 0.90 -5.94 -10.95
C TRP A 84 1.74 -4.68 -11.12
N TYR A 85 1.14 -3.53 -11.46
CA TYR A 85 1.89 -2.26 -11.51
C TYR A 85 2.37 -1.81 -10.12
N ASN A 86 1.60 -2.06 -9.05
CA ASN A 86 2.08 -1.85 -7.68
C ASN A 86 3.32 -2.70 -7.38
N LEU A 87 3.31 -3.98 -7.77
CA LEU A 87 4.46 -4.87 -7.62
C LEU A 87 5.64 -4.45 -8.50
N ALA A 88 5.39 -3.92 -9.70
CA ALA A 88 6.44 -3.37 -10.57
C ALA A 88 7.14 -2.19 -9.91
N ILE A 89 6.38 -1.18 -9.46
CA ILE A 89 6.89 -0.03 -8.72
C ILE A 89 7.66 -0.52 -7.50
N LEU A 90 7.07 -1.40 -6.69
CA LEU A 90 7.69 -1.93 -5.48
C LEU A 90 9.00 -2.67 -5.74
N SER A 91 9.15 -3.37 -6.87
CA SER A 91 10.38 -4.07 -7.21
C SER A 91 11.41 -3.19 -7.90
N ALA A 92 11.04 -2.01 -8.42
CA ALA A 92 11.97 -1.15 -9.16
C ALA A 92 13.05 -0.54 -8.25
N PRO A 93 14.27 -0.27 -8.76
CA PRO A 93 15.23 0.59 -8.07
C PRO A 93 14.62 1.95 -7.74
N HIS A 94 14.86 2.46 -6.54
CA HIS A 94 14.38 3.78 -6.10
C HIS A 94 15.55 4.71 -5.86
N PRO A 95 15.35 6.04 -5.98
CA PRO A 95 16.33 6.98 -5.49
C PRO A 95 16.58 6.80 -4.01
N ASP A 96 17.87 6.80 -3.64
CA ASP A 96 18.24 6.82 -2.23
C ASP A 96 17.65 8.08 -1.60
N ILE A 97 17.09 7.92 -0.41
CA ILE A 97 16.63 9.05 0.41
C ILE A 97 17.89 9.70 1.00
N LEU A 98 18.70 10.36 0.18
CA LEU A 98 19.82 11.16 0.64
C LEU A 98 19.31 12.57 0.93
N ALA A 99 19.56 13.04 2.15
CA ALA A 99 19.19 14.36 2.62
C ALA A 99 19.74 15.46 1.68
N ASP A 100 18.81 16.20 1.07
CA ASP A 100 18.89 17.53 0.43
C ASP A 100 20.02 17.93 -0.54
N ASN A 101 21.10 17.15 -0.75
CA ASN A 101 22.28 17.69 -1.44
C ASN A 101 22.80 16.92 -2.66
N VAL A 102 22.11 15.90 -3.19
CA VAL A 102 22.54 15.24 -4.44
C VAL A 102 21.53 15.47 -5.56
N LYS A 103 21.59 16.66 -6.16
CA LYS A 103 20.86 17.03 -7.39
C LYS A 103 21.50 16.47 -8.66
N THR A 104 21.95 15.21 -8.68
CA THR A 104 22.38 14.56 -9.92
C THR A 104 22.37 13.04 -9.74
N HIS A 105 21.19 12.45 -9.58
CA HIS A 105 21.04 11.09 -10.08
C HIS A 105 20.54 11.22 -11.51
N ASP A 106 21.22 10.57 -12.45
CA ASP A 106 20.82 10.56 -13.85
C ASP A 106 19.35 10.16 -13.94
N ARG A 107 18.51 11.05 -14.49
CA ARG A 107 17.07 10.79 -14.67
C ARG A 107 16.79 9.47 -15.39
N GLU A 108 17.76 8.98 -16.15
CA GLU A 108 17.64 7.71 -16.88
C GLU A 108 17.75 6.46 -16.00
N MET A 109 18.30 6.55 -14.78
CA MET A 109 18.57 5.40 -13.91
C MET A 109 17.29 4.78 -13.30
N TYR A 110 16.16 5.50 -13.33
CA TYR A 110 14.90 5.05 -12.72
C TYR A 110 13.82 4.74 -13.76
N GLY A 111 14.21 4.33 -14.96
CA GLY A 111 13.29 4.07 -16.07
C GLY A 111 12.17 3.09 -15.71
N ALA A 112 12.49 1.97 -15.06
CA ALA A 112 11.50 0.99 -14.63
C ALA A 112 10.52 1.54 -13.56
N LEU A 113 10.99 2.42 -12.68
CA LEU A 113 10.14 3.07 -11.67
C LEU A 113 9.20 4.09 -12.32
N ALA A 114 9.73 4.93 -13.23
CA ALA A 114 8.96 5.90 -14.00
C ALA A 114 7.85 5.20 -14.81
N GLN A 115 8.21 4.10 -15.49
CA GLN A 115 7.29 3.27 -16.27
C GLN A 115 6.19 2.64 -15.39
N GLY A 116 6.53 2.21 -14.18
CA GLY A 116 5.54 1.71 -13.22
C GLY A 116 4.51 2.76 -12.84
N TYR A 117 4.94 3.97 -12.47
CA TYR A 117 4.04 5.08 -12.13
C TYR A 117 3.18 5.51 -13.32
N GLU A 118 3.79 5.60 -14.50
CA GLU A 118 3.13 5.91 -15.75
C GLU A 118 1.97 4.95 -16.03
N SER A 119 2.22 3.65 -16.11
CA SER A 119 1.15 2.67 -16.39
C SER A 119 0.11 2.60 -15.26
N ARG A 120 0.54 2.72 -13.99
CA ARG A 120 -0.40 2.74 -12.86
C ARG A 120 -1.32 3.96 -12.92
N SER A 121 -0.83 5.11 -13.38
CA SER A 121 -1.63 6.32 -13.50
C SER A 121 -2.82 6.15 -14.45
N LEU A 122 -2.65 5.39 -15.54
CA LEU A 122 -3.72 5.06 -16.49
C LEU A 122 -4.81 4.22 -15.83
N VAL A 123 -4.41 3.16 -15.11
CA VAL A 123 -5.37 2.30 -14.39
C VAL A 123 -6.12 3.10 -13.32
N LEU A 124 -5.42 3.96 -12.57
CA LEU A 124 -6.04 4.82 -11.56
C LEU A 124 -7.01 5.83 -12.17
N PHE A 125 -6.71 6.34 -13.37
CA PHE A 125 -7.63 7.20 -14.12
C PHE A 125 -8.92 6.46 -14.47
N ASP A 126 -8.81 5.24 -15.01
CA ASP A 126 -9.94 4.39 -15.35
C ASP A 126 -10.77 3.99 -14.13
N LEU A 127 -10.11 3.77 -12.99
CA LEU A 127 -10.75 3.53 -11.70
C LEU A 127 -11.29 4.81 -11.03
N LYS A 128 -11.22 5.96 -11.69
CA LYS A 128 -11.68 7.28 -11.21
C LYS A 128 -11.04 7.73 -9.89
N GLN A 129 -9.84 7.22 -9.58
CA GLN A 129 -9.02 7.62 -8.43
C GLN A 129 -8.09 8.78 -8.82
N TYR A 130 -8.70 9.93 -9.15
CA TYR A 130 -8.03 11.06 -9.79
C TYR A 130 -6.90 11.68 -8.95
N GLU A 131 -7.04 11.70 -7.62
CA GLU A 131 -6.03 12.23 -6.70
C GLU A 131 -4.76 11.37 -6.69
N LYS A 132 -4.91 10.05 -6.81
CA LYS A 132 -3.77 9.12 -6.88
C LYS A 132 -3.16 9.12 -8.27
N CYS A 133 -3.99 9.12 -9.31
CA CYS A 133 -3.57 9.27 -10.70
C CYS A 133 -2.69 10.52 -10.87
N SER A 134 -3.11 11.67 -10.37
CA SER A 134 -2.34 12.91 -10.48
C SER A 134 -0.99 12.86 -9.76
N ARG A 135 -0.88 12.11 -8.65
CA ARG A 135 0.39 11.92 -7.93
C ARG A 135 1.35 11.04 -8.71
N ASP A 136 0.86 9.93 -9.26
CA ASP A 136 1.66 9.03 -10.09
C ASP A 136 2.19 9.73 -11.35
N ILE A 137 1.38 10.60 -11.96
CA ILE A 137 1.83 11.41 -13.10
C ILE A 137 3.01 12.31 -12.70
N ASN A 138 2.97 12.94 -11.52
CA ASN A 138 4.09 13.77 -11.08
C ASN A 138 5.37 12.96 -10.91
N TYR A 139 5.30 11.81 -10.24
CA TYR A 139 6.45 10.93 -10.07
C TYR A 139 7.02 10.46 -11.42
N ALA A 140 6.17 10.08 -12.37
CA ALA A 140 6.61 9.66 -13.70
C ALA A 140 7.35 10.78 -14.45
N LEU A 141 6.84 12.03 -14.38
CA LEU A 141 7.46 13.20 -15.02
C LEU A 141 8.78 13.60 -14.35
N GLU A 142 8.85 13.54 -13.02
CA GLU A 142 10.08 13.85 -12.24
C GLU A 142 11.20 12.85 -12.56
N LEU A 143 10.86 11.58 -12.73
CA LEU A 143 11.78 10.50 -13.07
C LEU A 143 12.09 10.39 -14.58
N GLY A 144 11.48 11.21 -15.44
CA GLY A 144 11.79 11.23 -16.88
C GLY A 144 11.25 10.05 -17.68
N CYS A 145 9.94 9.74 -17.54
CA CYS A 145 9.27 8.70 -18.32
C CYS A 145 9.46 8.83 -19.84
N LYS A 146 9.61 7.69 -20.54
CA LYS A 146 9.89 7.63 -21.98
C LYS A 146 8.77 7.00 -22.83
N ASN A 147 7.83 6.23 -22.24
CA ASN A 147 6.93 5.37 -23.03
C ASN A 147 5.66 6.09 -23.50
N ILE A 148 5.00 6.82 -22.62
CA ILE A 148 3.86 7.68 -22.91
C ILE A 148 4.41 9.08 -23.14
N SER A 149 3.90 9.74 -24.17
CA SER A 149 4.24 11.14 -24.42
C SER A 149 3.96 11.97 -23.17
N HIS A 150 4.94 12.77 -22.75
CA HIS A 150 4.80 13.80 -21.71
C HIS A 150 3.51 14.61 -21.88
N LYS A 151 3.12 14.89 -23.13
CA LYS A 151 1.86 15.59 -23.47
C LYS A 151 0.63 14.82 -22.98
N THR A 152 0.54 13.53 -23.24
CA THR A 152 -0.59 12.68 -22.84
C THR A 152 -0.73 12.60 -21.32
N LEU A 153 0.39 12.52 -20.59
CA LEU A 153 0.38 12.55 -19.12
C LEU A 153 -0.13 13.90 -18.60
N LEU A 154 0.35 15.01 -19.18
CA LEU A 154 -0.12 16.36 -18.81
C LEU A 154 -1.61 16.56 -19.11
N GLU A 155 -2.10 16.09 -20.26
CA GLU A 155 -3.53 16.12 -20.60
C GLU A 155 -4.36 15.30 -19.62
N THR A 156 -3.88 14.11 -19.24
CA THR A 156 -4.55 13.24 -18.25
C THR A 156 -4.59 13.91 -16.88
N LYS A 157 -3.49 14.53 -16.45
CA LYS A 157 -3.42 15.32 -15.22
C LYS A 157 -4.42 16.49 -15.23
N ALA A 158 -4.50 17.23 -16.33
CA ALA A 158 -5.47 18.31 -16.50
C ALA A 158 -6.92 17.79 -16.40
N LYS A 159 -7.23 16.63 -16.98
CA LYS A 159 -8.54 15.97 -16.83
C LYS A 159 -8.83 15.63 -15.37
N CYS A 160 -7.88 15.02 -14.65
CA CYS A 160 -8.01 14.75 -13.21
C CYS A 160 -8.33 16.04 -12.44
N GLN A 161 -7.57 17.11 -12.66
CA GLN A 161 -7.76 18.39 -11.98
C GLN A 161 -9.12 19.02 -12.25
N LYS A 162 -9.62 18.94 -13.49
CA LYS A 162 -10.95 19.42 -13.83
C LYS A 162 -12.05 18.67 -13.08
N VAL A 163 -11.95 17.34 -13.00
CA VAL A 163 -12.92 16.52 -12.27
C VAL A 163 -12.87 16.80 -10.76
N MET A 164 -11.67 16.93 -10.19
CA MET A 164 -11.50 17.26 -8.77
C MET A 164 -12.03 18.67 -8.45
N SER A 165 -11.78 19.65 -9.31
CA SER A 165 -12.26 21.04 -9.14
C SER A 165 -13.78 21.17 -9.28
N GLY A 166 -14.41 20.28 -10.05
CA GLY A 166 -15.87 20.19 -10.18
C GLY A 166 -16.55 19.49 -8.99
N ARG A 167 -15.81 18.76 -8.14
CA ARG A 167 -16.29 18.08 -6.94
C ARG A 167 -16.16 18.96 -5.69
N LYS A 168 -16.57 20.22 -5.75
CA LYS A 168 -16.76 21.05 -4.55
C LYS A 168 -17.99 20.54 -3.77
N GLY A 169 -17.84 19.43 -3.06
CA GLY A 169 -18.91 18.87 -2.24
C GLY A 169 -18.79 17.38 -2.02
N LYS A 170 -18.46 17.02 -0.78
CA LYS A 170 -18.36 15.69 -0.17
C LYS A 170 -17.02 14.96 -0.37
N PRO A 171 -16.25 14.75 0.72
CA PRO A 171 -15.12 13.82 0.74
C PRO A 171 -15.56 12.44 0.26
N PHE A 172 -14.66 11.72 -0.39
CA PHE A 172 -14.87 10.38 -0.88
C PHE A 172 -14.90 9.37 0.28
N ASP A 173 -15.99 9.38 1.06
CA ASP A 173 -16.29 8.45 2.18
C ASP A 173 -17.15 7.25 1.73
N SER A 174 -16.99 6.81 0.48
CA SER A 174 -17.80 5.74 -0.12
C SER A 174 -17.68 4.38 0.59
N LEU A 175 -16.66 4.18 1.45
CA LEU A 175 -16.53 2.94 2.22
C LEU A 175 -17.25 3.03 3.58
N ALA A 176 -17.25 4.19 4.23
CA ALA A 176 -17.92 4.39 5.51
C ALA A 176 -19.45 4.30 5.36
N GLU A 177 -20.00 4.76 4.23
CA GLU A 177 -21.44 4.62 3.94
C GLU A 177 -21.83 3.17 3.58
N SER A 178 -20.96 2.42 2.90
CA SER A 178 -21.26 1.01 2.56
C SER A 178 -21.15 0.09 3.78
N LEU A 179 -20.21 0.34 4.68
CA LEU A 179 -20.01 -0.41 5.94
C LEU A 179 -21.10 -0.13 6.98
N LYS A 180 -21.81 1.01 6.91
CA LYS A 180 -22.97 1.30 7.77
C LYS A 180 -24.18 0.38 7.47
N SER A 181 -24.27 -0.21 6.27
CA SER A 181 -25.38 -1.11 5.91
C SER A 181 -25.14 -2.57 6.31
N SER A 182 -23.88 -2.96 6.55
CA SER A 182 -23.54 -4.26 7.12
C SER A 182 -23.53 -4.15 8.64
N HIS A 183 -24.39 -4.91 9.32
CA HIS A 183 -24.56 -4.99 10.78
C HIS A 183 -23.30 -5.38 11.61
N LEU A 184 -22.11 -5.32 11.04
CA LEU A 184 -20.82 -5.53 11.69
C LEU A 184 -20.23 -4.18 12.14
N SER A 185 -20.93 -3.49 13.05
CA SER A 185 -20.33 -2.37 13.78
C SER A 185 -19.38 -2.93 14.84
N PHE A 186 -18.17 -3.31 14.44
CA PHE A 186 -17.05 -3.34 15.39
C PHE A 186 -16.76 -1.88 15.73
N ALA A 187 -17.41 -1.37 16.78
CA ALA A 187 -17.08 -0.09 17.38
C ALA A 187 -15.75 -0.23 18.13
N TYR A 188 -14.67 -0.51 17.40
CA TYR A 188 -13.32 -0.36 17.90
C TYR A 188 -13.00 1.13 17.88
N THR A 189 -13.09 1.76 19.04
CA THR A 189 -12.53 3.08 19.26
C THR A 189 -11.02 2.92 19.27
N ASN A 190 -10.35 3.44 18.24
CA ASN A 190 -8.90 3.43 18.21
C ASN A 190 -8.41 4.27 19.41
N PRO A 191 -7.75 3.67 20.41
CA PRO A 191 -7.25 4.43 21.54
C PRO A 191 -6.26 5.49 21.04
N GLU A 192 -6.12 6.59 21.78
CA GLU A 192 -5.10 7.57 21.45
C GLU A 192 -3.72 6.89 21.41
N PRO A 193 -2.88 7.18 20.40
CA PRO A 193 -1.55 6.59 20.33
C PRO A 193 -0.78 6.86 21.64
N PRO A 194 -0.03 5.88 22.14
CA PRO A 194 0.79 6.07 23.32
C PRO A 194 1.79 7.21 23.10
N LYS A 195 1.97 8.05 24.12
CA LYS A 195 2.90 9.19 24.06
C LYS A 195 4.31 8.71 24.37
N LEU A 196 5.28 9.10 23.56
CA LEU A 196 6.69 8.87 23.85
C LEU A 196 7.13 9.76 25.01
N GLU A 197 7.66 9.15 26.07
CA GLU A 197 8.13 9.88 27.25
C GLU A 197 9.48 10.56 27.00
N ALA A 198 10.37 9.90 26.26
CA ALA A 198 11.70 10.39 25.94
C ALA A 198 11.98 10.19 24.44
N VAL A 199 12.21 11.29 23.74
CA VAL A 199 12.27 11.31 22.27
C VAL A 199 13.71 11.13 21.80
N ASN A 200 13.94 10.26 20.83
CA ASN A 200 15.24 10.12 20.19
C ASN A 200 15.57 11.41 19.42
N PRO A 201 16.74 12.04 19.65
CA PRO A 201 17.09 13.32 19.03
C PRO A 201 17.28 13.24 17.51
N THR A 202 17.60 12.06 16.98
CA THR A 202 17.81 11.82 15.55
C THR A 202 16.50 11.40 14.86
N MET A 203 15.60 10.73 15.59
CA MET A 203 14.34 10.22 15.06
C MET A 203 13.20 10.48 16.04
N PRO A 204 12.48 11.61 15.90
CA PRO A 204 11.47 12.02 16.87
C PRO A 204 10.28 11.08 17.06
N SER A 205 10.12 10.10 16.15
CA SER A 205 9.12 9.05 16.22
C SER A 205 9.57 7.83 17.03
N LEU A 206 10.77 7.84 17.58
CA LEU A 206 11.34 6.76 18.38
C LEU A 206 11.67 7.24 19.79
N ASN A 207 11.71 6.30 20.72
CA ASN A 207 12.20 6.50 22.07
C ASN A 207 13.72 6.64 22.06
N SER A 208 14.26 7.46 22.97
CA SER A 208 15.70 7.59 23.19
C SER A 208 16.41 6.28 23.56
N SER A 209 15.68 5.25 24.02
CA SER A 209 16.24 3.93 24.33
C SER A 209 16.63 3.09 23.11
N VAL A 210 16.25 3.51 21.90
CA VAL A 210 16.61 2.82 20.66
C VAL A 210 17.32 3.74 19.69
N LYS A 211 18.28 3.19 18.94
CA LYS A 211 19.06 3.90 17.93
C LYS A 211 19.04 3.18 16.60
N LEU A 212 18.72 3.91 15.54
CA LEU A 212 18.83 3.41 14.19
C LEU A 212 20.29 3.39 13.74
N THR A 213 20.76 2.21 13.35
CA THR A 213 22.12 1.96 12.88
C THR A 213 22.06 1.31 11.49
N TYR A 214 23.19 1.34 10.77
CA TYR A 214 23.33 0.73 9.46
C TYR A 214 24.62 -0.08 9.36
N THR A 215 24.54 -1.28 8.78
CA THR A 215 25.70 -2.04 8.30
C THR A 215 25.45 -2.52 6.87
N PRO A 216 26.48 -2.64 6.02
CA PRO A 216 26.31 -3.16 4.66
C PRO A 216 25.71 -4.57 4.60
N SER A 217 25.93 -5.39 5.62
CA SER A 217 25.43 -6.77 5.69
C SER A 217 23.99 -6.90 6.18
N GLN A 218 23.49 -5.97 7.02
CA GLN A 218 22.16 -6.07 7.64
C GLN A 218 21.20 -4.95 7.23
N GLY A 219 21.67 -3.95 6.49
CA GLY A 219 20.89 -2.76 6.18
C GLY A 219 20.65 -1.90 7.43
N ARG A 220 19.47 -1.29 7.55
CA ARG A 220 19.09 -0.45 8.70
C ARG A 220 18.44 -1.31 9.78
N TYR A 221 18.89 -1.17 11.02
CA TYR A 221 18.35 -1.90 12.16
C TYR A 221 18.37 -1.03 13.42
N LEU A 222 17.49 -1.34 14.37
CA LEU A 222 17.44 -0.67 15.66
C LEU A 222 18.33 -1.42 16.66
N ILE A 223 19.07 -0.67 17.46
CA ILE A 223 19.84 -1.17 18.60
C ILE A 223 19.26 -0.57 19.86
N ALA A 224 19.07 -1.38 20.90
CA ALA A 224 18.71 -0.89 22.23
C ALA A 224 19.95 -0.25 22.88
N GLU A 225 19.88 1.04 23.23
CA GLU A 225 20.93 1.73 23.99
C GLU A 225 20.74 1.57 25.51
N ASN A 226 19.51 1.24 25.94
CA ASN A 226 19.16 0.94 27.33
C ASN A 226 18.38 -0.38 27.40
N ASP A 227 18.24 -0.92 28.61
CA ASP A 227 17.34 -2.06 28.84
C ASP A 227 15.90 -1.70 28.45
N ILE A 228 15.25 -2.62 27.74
CA ILE A 228 13.85 -2.50 27.29
C ILE A 228 13.05 -3.57 28.00
N TYR A 229 12.01 -3.17 28.71
CA TYR A 229 11.11 -4.06 29.44
C TYR A 229 9.77 -4.21 28.70
N PRO A 230 9.07 -5.34 28.90
CA PRO A 230 7.74 -5.53 28.33
C PRO A 230 6.78 -4.41 28.76
N GLY A 231 6.21 -3.71 27.77
CA GLY A 231 5.31 -2.57 27.98
C GLY A 231 5.93 -1.21 27.63
N ASP A 232 7.25 -1.14 27.43
CA ASP A 232 7.91 0.09 27.02
C ASP A 232 7.50 0.54 25.61
N ILE A 233 7.36 1.86 25.44
CA ILE A 233 7.00 2.49 24.16
C ILE A 233 8.29 2.91 23.46
N LEU A 234 8.56 2.37 22.26
CA LEU A 234 9.80 2.54 21.49
C LEU A 234 9.64 3.41 20.24
#